data_AF-K7MYW3-F1
#
_entry.id   AF-K7MYW3-F1
#
_cell.length_a   1.000
_cell.length_b   1.000
_cell.length_c   1.000
_cell.angle_alpha   90.00
_cell.angle_beta   90.00
_cell.angle_gamma   90.00
#
_symmetry.space_group_name_H-M   'P 1'
#
loop_
_entity.id
_entity.type
_entity.pdbx_description
1 polymer ?
#
loop_
_entity_poly.entity_id
_entity_poly.type
_entity_poly.pdbx_seq_one_letter_code
_entity_poly.pdbx_strand_id
1 'polypeptide(L)' 'MSKEECMEALSKHANIKPVITSTVWKELEKENKEFFEAYTRSRAERASERETRQRIQSVVSDSSKERI' A
#
# COMPACT_ATOMS: atom_id res chain seq x y z
N MET A 1 3.00 -0.83 -2.83
CA MET A 1 4.02 0.20 -2.97
C MET A 1 3.32 1.52 -3.23
N SER A 2 3.42 2.49 -2.34
CA SER A 2 2.97 3.86 -2.58
C SER A 2 4.04 4.63 -3.35
N LYS A 3 3.67 5.82 -3.84
CA LYS A 3 4.61 6.74 -4.47
C LYS A 3 5.74 7.12 -3.49
N GLU A 4 5.39 7.35 -2.23
CA GLU A 4 6.32 7.72 -1.15
C GLU A 4 7.29 6.58 -0.85
N GLU A 5 6.79 5.36 -0.71
CA GLU A 5 7.63 4.16 -0.54
C GLU A 5 8.59 3.97 -1.72
N CYS A 6 8.12 4.24 -2.95
CA CYS A 6 8.96 4.19 -4.16
C CYS A 6 10.04 5.28 -4.16
N MET A 7 9.69 6.53 -3.80
CA MET A 7 10.64 7.64 -3.69
C MET A 7 11.71 7.37 -2.65
N GLU A 8 11.33 6.88 -1.46
CA GLU A 8 12.27 6.54 -0.40
C GLU A 8 13.20 5.40 -0.82
N ALA A 9 12.65 4.30 -1.36
CA ALA A 9 13.44 3.16 -1.77
C ALA A 9 14.45 3.51 -2.87
N LEU A 10 14.03 4.25 -3.91
CA LEU A 10 14.92 4.66 -5.00
C LEU A 10 15.96 5.69 -4.55
N SER A 11 15.61 6.58 -3.62
CA SER A 11 16.57 7.51 -3.03
C SER A 11 17.61 6.77 -2.20
N LYS A 12 17.20 5.83 -1.36
CA LYS A 12 18.08 5.10 -0.44
C LYS A 12 18.96 4.06 -1.15
N HIS A 13 18.40 3.32 -2.10
CA HIS A 13 19.05 2.15 -2.70
C HIS A 13 19.68 2.43 -4.06
N ALA A 14 19.27 3.49 -4.75
CA ALA A 14 19.78 3.85 -6.07
C ALA A 14 20.29 5.30 -6.17
N ASN A 15 20.29 6.05 -5.07
CA ASN A 15 20.72 7.46 -5.01
C ASN A 15 19.99 8.36 -6.04
N ILE A 16 18.73 8.03 -6.34
CA ILE A 16 17.90 8.82 -7.25
C ILE A 16 17.22 9.94 -6.46
N LYS A 17 17.36 11.20 -6.92
CA LYS A 17 16.72 12.34 -6.26
C LYS A 17 15.19 12.17 -6.26
N PRO A 18 14.48 12.40 -5.14
CA PRO A 18 13.03 12.22 -5.06
C PRO A 18 12.23 13.00 -6.13
N VAL A 19 12.71 14.17 -6.56
CA VAL A 19 12.09 14.96 -7.63
C VAL A 19 12.05 14.20 -8.97
N ILE A 20 13.07 13.41 -9.27
CA ILE A 20 13.13 12.61 -10.50
C ILE A 20 12.06 11.52 -10.45
N THR A 21 12.03 10.74 -9.36
CA THR A 21 11.01 9.69 -9.15
C THR A 21 9.60 10.27 -9.17
N SER A 22 9.37 11.42 -8.53
CA SER A 22 8.05 12.07 -8.57
C SER A 22 7.64 12.51 -9.96
N THR A 23 8.58 12.98 -10.79
CA THR A 23 8.27 13.39 -12.17
C THR A 23 7.94 12.17 -13.03
N VAL A 24 8.77 11.13 -12.99
CA VAL A 24 8.52 9.88 -13.74
C VAL A 24 7.20 9.25 -13.32
N TRP A 25 6.92 9.19 -12.01
CA TRP A 25 5.67 8.63 -11.49
C TRP A 25 4.44 9.38 -12.04
N LYS A 26 4.47 10.72 -12.09
CA LYS A 26 3.37 11.53 -12.65
C LYS A 26 3.14 11.24 -14.13
N GLU A 27 4.20 11.13 -14.93
CA GLU A 27 4.05 10.79 -16.34
C GLU A 27 3.55 9.35 -16.52
N LEU A 28 4.01 8.40 -15.70
CA LEU A 28 3.49 7.03 -15.72
C LEU A 28 1.99 6.97 -15.39
N GLU A 29 1.53 7.72 -14.39
CA GLU A 29 0.10 7.83 -14.04
C GLU A 29 -0.72 8.41 -15.20
N LYS A 30 -0.19 9.42 -15.89
CA LYS A 30 -0.85 10.07 -17.02
C LYS A 30 -0.97 9.13 -18.23
N GLU A 31 0.09 8.40 -18.56
CA GLU A 31 0.14 7.51 -19.73
C GLU A 31 -0.54 6.15 -19.47
N ASN A 32 -0.66 5.72 -18.21
CA ASN A 32 -1.16 4.39 -17.84
C ASN A 32 -2.37 4.46 -16.87
N LYS A 33 -3.33 5.33 -17.15
CA LYS A 33 -4.45 5.63 -16.23
C LYS A 33 -5.19 4.39 -15.74
N GLU A 34 -5.59 3.50 -16.63
CA GLU A 34 -6.35 2.29 -16.29
C GLU A 34 -5.57 1.38 -15.32
N PHE A 35 -4.26 1.25 -15.53
CA PHE A 35 -3.38 0.50 -14.64
C PHE A 35 -3.37 1.12 -13.24
N PHE A 36 -3.18 2.45 -13.13
CA PHE A 36 -3.09 3.12 -11.84
C PHE A 36 -4.44 3.15 -11.10
N GLU A 37 -5.56 3.22 -11.81
CA GLU A 37 -6.90 3.07 -11.25
C GLU A 37 -7.10 1.66 -10.66
N ALA A 38 -6.80 0.61 -11.43
CA ALA A 38 -6.88 -0.77 -10.96
C ALA A 38 -5.90 -1.04 -9.81
N TYR A 39 -4.67 -0.52 -9.91
CA TYR A 39 -3.65 -0.63 -8.88
C TYR A 39 -4.13 -0.03 -7.56
N THR A 40 -4.68 1.19 -7.59
CA THR A 40 -5.18 1.91 -6.42
C THR A 40 -6.39 1.20 -5.81
N ARG A 41 -7.34 0.75 -6.63
CA ARG A 41 -8.50 -0.02 -6.16
C ARG A 41 -8.09 -1.30 -5.45
N SER A 42 -7.19 -2.08 -6.08
CA SER A 42 -6.70 -3.34 -5.49
C SER A 42 -5.97 -3.11 -4.15
N ARG A 43 -5.30 -1.97 -3.99
CA ARG A 43 -4.64 -1.60 -2.72
C ARG A 43 -5.65 -1.31 -1.62
N ALA A 44 -6.71 -0.57 -1.93
CA ALA A 44 -7.76 -0.24 -0.97
C ALA A 44 -8.47 -1.51 -0.48
N GLU A 45 -8.79 -2.42 -1.41
CA GLU A 45 -9.39 -3.72 -1.10
C GLU A 45 -8.50 -4.54 -0.15
N ARG A 46 -7.21 -4.71 -0.48
CA ARG A 46 -6.26 -5.42 0.39
C ARG A 46 -6.13 -4.79 1.78
N ALA A 47 -6.25 -3.47 1.89
CA ALA A 47 -6.21 -2.79 3.18
C ALA A 47 -7.45 -3.12 4.02
N SER A 48 -8.64 -3.07 3.40
CA SER A 48 -9.93 -3.43 4.02
C SER A 48 -9.96 -4.91 4.47
N GLU A 49 -9.46 -5.82 3.64
CA GLU A 49 -9.36 -7.24 3.98
C GLU A 49 -8.46 -7.49 5.19
N ARG A 50 -7.30 -6.83 5.23
CA ARG A 50 -6.37 -6.93 6.37
C ARG A 50 -7.02 -6.44 7.65
N GLU A 51 -7.72 -5.31 7.60
CA GLU A 51 -8.44 -4.77 8.76
C GLU A 51 -9.53 -5.73 9.24
N THR A 52 -10.34 -6.24 8.32
CA THR A 52 -11.40 -7.22 8.63
C THR A 52 -10.81 -8.46 9.29
N ARG A 53 -9.72 -9.00 8.75
CA ARG A 53 -9.03 -10.17 9.30
C ARG A 53 -8.47 -9.90 10.70
N GLN A 54 -7.90 -8.72 10.94
CA GLN A 54 -7.40 -8.33 12.26
C GLN A 54 -8.53 -8.25 13.29
N ARG A 55 -9.68 -7.67 12.93
CA ARG A 55 -10.87 -7.61 13.80
C ARG A 55 -11.42 -8.99 14.13
N ILE A 56 -11.48 -9.90 13.16
CA ILE A 56 -11.89 -11.28 13.42
C ILE A 56 -10.90 -11.97 14.37
N GLN A 57 -9.59 -11.79 14.15
CA GLN A 57 -8.56 -12.36 15.01
C GLN A 57 -8.64 -11.85 16.45
N SER A 58 -8.92 -10.56 16.67
CA SER A 58 -9.06 -10.01 18.02
C SER A 58 -10.26 -10.61 18.75
N VAL A 59 -11.43 -10.67 18.09
CA VAL A 59 -12.65 -11.26 18.68
C VAL A 59 -12.45 -12.74 19.04
N VAL A 60 -11.82 -13.52 18.16
CA VAL A 60 -11.53 -14.94 18.43
C VAL A 60 -10.57 -15.09 19.62
N SER A 61 -9.53 -14.26 19.68
CA SER A 61 -8.54 -14.29 20.76
C SER A 61 -9.14 -13.94 22.11
N ASP A 62 -10.03 -12.95 22.16
CA ASP A 62 -10.67 -12.54 23.43
C ASP A 62 -11.69 -13.59 23.91
N SER A 63 -12.45 -14.21 23.01
CA SER A 63 -13.34 -15.35 23.34
C SER A 63 -12.61 -16.60 23.86
N SER A 64 -11.30 -16.68 23.63
CA SER A 64 -10.45 -17.79 24.11
C SER A 64 -9.88 -17.51 25.50
N LYS A 65 -9.72 -16.22 25.86
CA LYS A 65 -9.24 -15.79 27.18
C LYS A 65 -10.33 -15.85 28.25
N GLU A 66 -11.60 -15.65 27.87
CA GLU A 66 -12.75 -15.74 28.79
C GLU A 66 -13.12 -17.19 29.20
N ARG A 67 -12.50 -18.20 28.58
CA ARG A 67 -12.75 -19.64 28.83
C ARG A 67 -11.74 -20.31 29.77
N ILE A 68 -10.87 -19.53 30.42
CA ILE A 68 -9.90 -19.97 31.44
C ILE A 68 -10.26 -19.30 32.76
#